data_AF-A0ABD0SVK8-F1
#
_entry.id   AF-A0ABD0SVK8-F1
#
_cell.length_a   1.000
_cell.length_b   1.000
_cell.length_c   1.000
_cell.angle_alpha   90.00
_cell.angle_beta   90.00
_cell.angle_gamma   90.00
#
_symmetry.space_group_name_H-M   'P 1'
#
loop_
_entity.id
_entity.type
_entity.pdbx_description
1 polymer ?
#
loop_
_entity_poly.entity_id
_entity_poly.type
_entity_poly.pdbx_seq_one_letter_code
_entity_poly.pdbx_strand_id
1 'polypeptide(L)'
;MKLLSDNIMLRLMPFGKASSLNHGFDGFQCQHGPTECLGNMIHSCTLDQMQDKSDMKKVEYVACEFGNYASTKGDLLCVHKAGVSTEAVKQCATSGRGTELQLDAEYLTKLVRPKFIPTVTINGIFNQQIQDSAQLDLRGTLCSILKETRKCARHYNTMAMKYVLF
;
A
#
# COMPACT_ATOMS: atom_id res chain seq x y z
N MET A 1 3.41 -6.18 -12.50
CA MET A 1 2.03 -6.37 -11.98
C MET A 1 0.92 -6.57 -13.04
N LYS A 2 1.10 -6.29 -14.35
CA LYS A 2 0.09 -6.57 -15.41
C LYS A 2 -0.42 -8.03 -15.46
N LEU A 3 0.32 -8.97 -14.88
CA LEU A 3 -0.04 -10.38 -14.84
C LEU A 3 -1.26 -10.66 -13.93
N LEU A 4 -1.51 -9.81 -12.92
CA LEU A 4 -2.44 -10.09 -11.83
C LEU A 4 -3.56 -9.06 -11.67
N SER A 5 -3.52 -7.96 -12.45
CA SER A 5 -4.45 -6.82 -12.33
C SER A 5 -5.93 -7.16 -12.43
N ASP A 6 -6.28 -8.27 -13.08
CA ASP A 6 -7.68 -8.64 -13.31
C ASP A 6 -8.23 -9.58 -12.22
N ASN A 7 -7.36 -10.07 -11.32
CA ASN A 7 -7.69 -11.07 -10.31
C ASN A 7 -7.37 -10.60 -8.88
N ILE A 8 -6.87 -9.38 -8.74
CA ILE A 8 -6.46 -8.80 -7.46
C ILE A 8 -6.98 -7.38 -7.38
N MET A 9 -7.57 -7.05 -6.24
CA MET A 9 -7.78 -5.68 -5.81
C MET A 9 -6.74 -5.35 -4.75
N LEU A 10 -5.91 -4.34 -5.03
CA LEU A 10 -4.85 -3.91 -4.12
C LEU A 10 -5.35 -2.77 -3.22
N ARG A 11 -5.26 -2.98 -1.91
CA ARG A 11 -5.43 -1.92 -0.91
C ARG A 11 -4.09 -1.62 -0.27
N LEU A 12 -3.62 -0.38 -0.45
CA LEU A 12 -2.41 0.15 0.20
C LEU A 12 -2.85 0.95 1.43
N MET A 13 -2.23 0.66 2.58
CA MET A 13 -2.66 1.21 3.88
C MET A 13 -1.47 1.83 4.62
N PRO A 14 -1.18 3.12 4.37
CA PRO A 14 -0.08 3.83 5.01
C PRO A 14 -0.47 4.21 6.45
N PHE A 15 0.01 3.42 7.41
CA PHE A 15 -0.24 3.62 8.84
C PHE A 15 0.87 3.00 9.67
N GLY A 16 1.26 1.77 9.33
CA GLY A 16 2.40 1.09 9.94
C GLY A 16 2.12 0.67 11.38
N LYS A 17 2.83 1.27 12.32
CA LYS A 17 2.69 1.03 13.77
C LYS A 17 2.29 2.29 14.53
N ALA A 18 1.65 3.23 13.83
CA ALA A 18 1.10 4.42 14.45
C ALA A 18 -0.08 4.09 15.38
N SER A 19 -0.51 5.07 16.16
CA SER A 19 -1.71 5.01 16.99
C SER A 19 -2.41 6.36 17.04
N SER A 20 -3.74 6.38 17.11
CA SER A 20 -4.48 7.63 17.30
C SER A 20 -4.35 8.13 18.75
N LEU A 21 -4.36 9.46 18.89
CA LEU A 21 -4.47 10.14 20.17
C LEU A 21 -5.89 10.68 20.32
N ASN A 22 -6.56 10.37 21.43
CA ASN A 22 -7.94 10.78 21.68
C ASN A 22 -8.85 10.51 20.47
N HIS A 23 -8.86 9.26 19.98
CA HIS A 23 -9.63 8.87 18.79
C HIS A 23 -9.40 9.76 17.55
N GLY A 24 -8.18 10.28 17.38
CA GLY A 24 -7.79 11.12 16.26
C GLY A 24 -8.03 12.62 16.47
N PHE A 25 -8.73 13.03 17.53
CA PHE A 25 -8.94 14.45 17.85
C PHE A 25 -7.63 15.19 18.13
N ASP A 26 -6.68 14.50 18.77
CA ASP A 26 -5.35 15.04 19.06
C ASP A 26 -4.29 14.55 18.04
N GLY A 27 -4.75 14.04 16.89
CA GLY A 27 -3.89 13.52 15.83
C GLY A 27 -3.39 12.09 16.07
N PHE A 28 -2.19 11.81 15.57
CA PHE A 28 -1.60 10.47 15.55
C PHE A 28 -0.17 10.49 16.07
N GLN A 29 0.22 9.42 16.73
CA GLN A 29 1.60 9.16 17.15
C GLN A 29 2.22 8.10 16.25
N CYS A 30 3.36 8.41 15.64
CA CYS A 30 4.09 7.52 14.73
C CYS A 30 5.50 7.25 15.27
N GLN A 31 6.11 6.12 14.87
CA GLN A 31 7.37 5.65 15.44
C GLN A 31 8.57 6.55 15.11
N HIS A 32 8.51 7.22 13.97
CA HIS A 32 9.52 8.13 13.45
C HIS A 32 9.08 9.60 13.56
N GLY A 33 8.10 9.89 14.41
CA GLY A 33 7.68 11.25 14.74
C GLY A 33 6.67 11.89 13.78
N PRO A 34 6.42 13.21 13.92
CA PRO A 34 5.34 13.90 13.23
C PRO A 34 5.43 13.90 11.70
N THR A 35 6.64 13.85 11.14
CA THR A 35 6.86 13.82 9.68
C THR A 35 6.41 12.50 9.06
N GLU A 36 6.56 11.38 9.75
CA GLU A 36 5.97 10.10 9.34
C GLU A 36 4.44 10.18 9.36
N CYS A 37 3.86 10.75 10.41
CA CYS A 37 2.40 10.92 10.49
C CYS A 37 1.87 11.80 9.36
N LEU A 38 2.54 12.90 9.04
CA LEU A 38 2.22 13.72 7.88
C LEU A 38 2.32 12.92 6.58
N GLY A 39 3.39 12.12 6.43
CA GLY A 39 3.57 11.23 5.29
C GLY A 39 2.40 10.24 5.12
N ASN A 40 2.04 9.54 6.20
CA ASN A 40 0.93 8.58 6.21
C ASN A 40 -0.42 9.25 5.85
N MET A 41 -0.65 10.45 6.37
CA MET A 41 -1.83 11.26 6.07
C MET A 41 -1.91 11.63 4.59
N ILE A 42 -0.83 12.19 4.02
CA ILE A 42 -0.78 12.58 2.60
C ILE A 42 -0.92 11.35 1.70
N HIS A 43 -0.28 10.22 2.04
CA HIS A 43 -0.43 8.99 1.26
C HIS A 43 -1.86 8.49 1.29
N SER A 44 -2.52 8.46 2.46
CA SER A 44 -3.92 8.04 2.58
C SER A 44 -4.84 8.92 1.76
N CYS A 45 -4.70 10.24 1.89
CA CYS A 45 -5.50 11.20 1.14
C CYS A 45 -5.26 11.10 -0.36
N THR A 46 -4.02 10.94 -0.80
CA THR A 46 -3.73 10.75 -2.23
C THR A 46 -4.35 9.47 -2.76
N LEU A 47 -4.24 8.36 -2.02
CA LEU A 47 -4.86 7.09 -2.41
C LEU A 47 -6.40 7.17 -2.45
N ASP A 48 -7.03 7.95 -1.54
CA ASP A 48 -8.46 8.23 -1.55
C ASP A 48 -8.89 9.04 -2.78
N GLN A 49 -8.04 9.94 -3.28
CA GLN A 49 -8.25 10.66 -4.54
C GLN A 49 -7.95 9.82 -5.80
N MET A 50 -7.41 8.61 -5.65
CA MET A 50 -7.05 7.72 -6.75
C MET A 50 -8.02 6.53 -6.90
N GLN A 51 -9.26 6.64 -6.37
CA GLN A 51 -10.26 5.57 -6.43
C GLN A 51 -10.59 5.14 -7.87
N ASP A 52 -10.61 6.07 -8.81
CA ASP A 52 -10.86 5.85 -10.24
C ASP A 52 -9.62 5.36 -11.01
N LYS A 53 -8.43 5.42 -10.38
CA LYS A 53 -7.17 5.01 -11.01
C LYS A 53 -6.90 3.52 -10.77
N SER A 54 -6.27 2.89 -11.76
CA SER A 54 -5.84 1.50 -11.65
C SER A 54 -4.86 1.28 -10.49
N ASP A 55 -4.84 0.07 -9.94
CA ASP A 55 -3.91 -0.30 -8.86
C ASP A 55 -2.44 -0.15 -9.26
N MET A 56 -2.12 -0.28 -10.56
CA MET A 56 -0.77 0.01 -11.05
C MET A 56 -0.38 1.48 -10.82
N LYS A 57 -1.31 2.41 -11.07
CA LYS A 57 -1.06 3.84 -10.82
C LYS A 57 -0.87 4.13 -9.34
N LYS A 58 -1.64 3.47 -8.46
CA LYS A 58 -1.45 3.56 -7.00
C LYS A 58 -0.07 3.05 -6.57
N VAL A 59 0.39 1.94 -7.15
CA VAL A 59 1.75 1.40 -6.91
C VAL A 59 2.83 2.34 -7.44
N GLU A 60 2.67 2.93 -8.62
CA GLU A 60 3.60 3.93 -9.17
C GLU A 60 3.71 5.15 -8.24
N TYR A 61 2.58 5.63 -7.70
CA TYR A 61 2.56 6.70 -6.70
C TYR A 61 3.35 6.32 -5.44
N VAL A 62 3.03 5.18 -4.84
CA VAL A 62 3.71 4.74 -3.61
C VAL A 62 5.20 4.48 -3.86
N ALA A 63 5.58 3.90 -5.00
CA ALA A 63 6.98 3.73 -5.38
C ALA A 63 7.71 5.08 -5.52
N CYS A 64 7.05 6.11 -6.06
CA CYS A 64 7.60 7.47 -6.08
C CYS A 64 7.87 7.99 -4.66
N GLU A 65 6.90 7.82 -3.75
CA GLU A 65 7.01 8.27 -2.37
C GLU A 65 8.17 7.61 -1.64
N PHE A 66 8.31 6.28 -1.72
CA PHE A 66 9.42 5.55 -1.10
C PHE A 66 10.79 5.92 -1.72
N GLY A 67 10.83 6.31 -2.99
CA GLY A 67 12.06 6.74 -3.65
C GLY A 67 12.52 8.17 -3.29
N ASN A 68 11.60 9.06 -2.91
CA ASN A 68 11.90 10.48 -2.70
C ASN A 68 11.71 10.93 -1.25
N TYR A 69 10.95 10.18 -0.46
CA TYR A 69 10.44 10.58 0.86
C TYR A 69 9.72 11.94 0.77
N ALA A 70 8.94 12.14 -0.29
CA ALA A 70 8.36 13.44 -0.63
C ALA A 70 7.39 13.89 0.46
N SER A 71 6.36 13.09 0.74
CA SER A 71 5.33 13.45 1.71
C SER A 71 5.85 13.63 3.13
N THR A 72 6.84 12.85 3.57
CA THR A 72 7.45 13.03 4.91
C THR A 72 8.26 14.32 5.04
N LYS A 73 8.69 14.91 3.91
CA LYS A 73 9.31 16.24 3.83
C LYS A 73 8.27 17.36 3.59
N GLY A 74 6.98 17.02 3.49
CA GLY A 74 5.91 17.95 3.11
C GLY A 74 5.92 18.32 1.62
N ASP A 75 6.67 17.61 0.79
CA ASP A 75 6.69 17.79 -0.67
C ASP A 75 5.57 16.96 -1.33
N LEU A 76 4.89 17.55 -2.32
CA LEU A 76 3.78 16.94 -3.06
C LEU A 76 4.17 16.53 -4.48
N LEU A 77 5.48 16.44 -4.79
CA LEU A 77 6.00 15.97 -6.08
C LEU A 77 5.32 14.67 -6.57
N CYS A 78 5.21 13.67 -5.71
CA CYS A 78 4.65 12.38 -6.09
C CYS A 78 3.12 12.43 -6.28
N VAL A 79 2.44 13.29 -5.52
CA VAL A 79 1.00 13.59 -5.72
C VAL A 79 0.78 14.20 -7.11
N HIS A 80 1.61 15.19 -7.48
CA HIS A 80 1.57 15.80 -8.81
C HIS A 80 1.88 14.77 -9.91
N LYS A 81 2.92 13.94 -9.74
CA LYS A 81 3.26 12.87 -10.71
C LYS A 81 2.16 11.82 -10.86
N ALA A 82 1.37 11.58 -9.82
CA ALA A 82 0.20 10.70 -9.88
C ALA A 82 -0.98 11.32 -10.65
N GLY A 83 -0.89 12.60 -11.02
CA GLY A 83 -1.96 13.35 -11.66
C GLY A 83 -3.15 13.54 -10.73
N VAL A 84 -2.89 13.83 -9.46
CA VAL A 84 -3.88 14.12 -8.41
C VAL A 84 -3.74 15.59 -8.01
N SER A 85 -4.86 16.27 -7.73
CA SER A 85 -4.83 17.67 -7.26
C SER A 85 -4.17 17.75 -5.89
N THR A 86 -3.13 18.60 -5.80
CA THR A 86 -2.43 18.88 -4.54
C THR A 86 -3.34 19.60 -3.55
N GLU A 87 -4.26 20.42 -4.02
CA GLU A 87 -5.23 21.15 -3.22
C GLU A 87 -6.23 20.19 -2.58
N ALA A 88 -6.77 19.24 -3.36
CA ALA A 88 -7.68 18.21 -2.86
C ALA A 88 -7.01 17.34 -1.80
N VAL A 89 -5.74 16.97 -2.00
CA VAL A 89 -4.98 16.19 -1.01
C VAL A 89 -4.70 16.99 0.26
N LYS A 90 -4.32 18.27 0.14
CA LYS A 90 -4.15 19.16 1.30
C LYS A 90 -5.46 19.31 2.08
N GLN A 91 -6.57 19.53 1.38
CA GLN A 91 -7.88 19.65 2.00
C GLN A 91 -8.28 18.35 2.71
N CYS A 92 -8.05 17.19 2.11
CA CYS A 92 -8.25 15.91 2.78
C CYS A 92 -7.40 15.79 4.05
N ALA A 93 -6.11 16.13 3.97
CA ALA A 93 -5.16 16.00 5.08
C ALA A 93 -5.43 16.95 6.25
N THR A 94 -6.07 18.09 6.00
CA THR A 94 -6.41 19.09 7.03
C THR A 94 -7.88 19.08 7.44
N SER A 95 -8.73 18.27 6.80
CA SER A 95 -10.13 18.09 7.15
C SER A 95 -10.36 16.75 7.88
N GLY A 96 -11.60 16.51 8.33
CA GLY A 96 -11.97 15.27 8.99
C GLY A 96 -11.72 14.00 8.16
N ARG A 97 -11.72 14.11 6.82
CA ARG A 97 -11.56 12.95 5.93
C ARG A 97 -10.22 12.24 6.12
N GLY A 98 -9.13 12.98 6.26
CA GLY A 98 -7.81 12.40 6.51
C GLY A 98 -7.77 11.62 7.82
N THR A 99 -8.37 12.18 8.88
CA THR A 99 -8.49 11.52 10.18
C THR A 99 -9.32 10.24 10.09
N GLU A 100 -10.47 10.25 9.40
CA GLU A 100 -11.27 9.04 9.15
C GLU A 100 -10.45 7.93 8.48
N LEU A 101 -9.72 8.28 7.40
CA LEU A 101 -8.89 7.33 6.67
C LEU A 101 -7.81 6.70 7.55
N GLN A 102 -7.17 7.50 8.43
CA GLN A 102 -6.15 7.01 9.35
C GLN A 102 -6.74 6.17 10.50
N LEU A 103 -7.93 6.50 11.00
CA LEU A 103 -8.64 5.69 12.01
C LEU A 103 -9.09 4.35 11.43
N ASP A 104 -9.61 4.34 10.19
CA ASP A 104 -9.90 3.10 9.46
C ASP A 104 -8.64 2.25 9.27
N ALA A 105 -7.52 2.91 8.97
CA ALA A 105 -6.24 2.24 8.84
C ALA A 105 -5.74 1.66 10.16
N GLU A 106 -5.92 2.38 11.26
CA GLU A 106 -5.62 1.91 12.61
C GLU A 106 -6.45 0.67 12.96
N TYR A 107 -7.76 0.72 12.74
CA TYR A 107 -8.68 -0.38 13.04
C TYR A 107 -8.25 -1.66 12.31
N LEU A 108 -8.05 -1.59 11.00
CA LEU A 108 -7.65 -2.75 10.19
C LEU A 108 -6.25 -3.26 10.55
N THR A 109 -5.32 -2.35 10.85
CA THR A 109 -3.97 -2.73 11.29
C THR A 109 -4.01 -3.45 12.66
N LYS A 110 -4.87 -3.02 13.59
CA LYS A 110 -5.06 -3.66 14.90
C LYS A 110 -5.70 -5.03 14.83
N LEU A 111 -6.51 -5.33 13.80
CA LEU A 111 -7.00 -6.69 13.56
C LEU A 111 -5.87 -7.65 13.17
N VAL A 112 -4.88 -7.14 12.44
CA VAL A 112 -3.73 -7.93 11.95
C VAL A 112 -2.61 -8.04 12.99
N ARG A 113 -2.40 -7.00 13.81
CA ARG A 113 -1.32 -6.89 14.82
C ARG A 113 0.07 -7.18 14.23
N PRO A 114 0.52 -6.39 13.24
CA PRO A 114 1.76 -6.66 12.53
C PRO A 114 2.98 -6.57 13.46
N LYS A 115 3.83 -7.61 13.45
CA LYS A 115 5.11 -7.58 14.16
C LYS A 115 6.17 -6.75 13.44
N PHE A 116 6.05 -6.62 12.12
CA PHE A 116 7.01 -5.97 11.22
C PHE A 116 6.27 -5.23 10.09
N ILE A 117 6.88 -4.19 9.51
CA ILE A 117 6.34 -3.44 8.37
C ILE A 117 7.38 -3.51 7.23
N PRO A 118 6.97 -3.76 5.97
CA PRO A 118 5.60 -3.95 5.50
C PRO A 118 4.98 -5.29 5.93
N THR A 119 3.67 -5.31 6.16
CA THR A 119 2.87 -6.53 6.37
C THR A 119 1.88 -6.70 5.22
N VAL A 120 1.81 -7.90 4.68
CA VAL A 120 0.92 -8.33 3.61
C VAL A 120 -0.18 -9.21 4.20
N THR A 121 -1.40 -8.96 3.78
CA THR A 121 -2.55 -9.81 4.08
C THR A 121 -3.23 -10.21 2.78
N ILE A 122 -3.85 -11.38 2.77
CA ILE A 122 -4.68 -11.84 1.65
C ILE A 122 -6.11 -11.92 2.17
N ASN A 123 -7.01 -11.14 1.56
CA ASN A 123 -8.40 -11.00 2.01
C ASN A 123 -8.52 -10.64 3.50
N GLY A 124 -7.61 -9.79 3.99
CA GLY A 124 -7.56 -9.35 5.39
C GLY A 124 -6.96 -10.36 6.37
N ILE A 125 -6.56 -11.56 5.92
CA ILE A 125 -5.97 -12.60 6.77
C ILE A 125 -4.45 -12.55 6.67
N PHE A 126 -3.79 -12.50 7.82
CA PHE A 126 -2.34 -12.63 7.92
C PHE A 126 -1.91 -14.10 7.95
N ASN A 127 -0.86 -14.40 7.20
CA ASN A 127 -0.21 -15.70 7.23
C ASN A 127 1.30 -15.49 7.10
N GLN A 128 2.07 -16.06 8.04
CA GLN A 128 3.51 -15.84 8.10
C GLN A 128 4.25 -16.39 6.87
N GLN A 129 3.86 -17.56 6.35
CA GLN A 129 4.50 -18.12 5.16
C GLN A 129 4.24 -17.27 3.91
N ILE A 130 3.01 -16.75 3.76
CA ILE A 130 2.68 -15.81 2.69
C ILE A 130 3.50 -14.53 2.85
N GLN A 131 3.59 -13.98 4.06
CA GLN A 131 4.39 -12.79 4.34
C GLN A 131 5.87 -12.99 3.95
N ASP A 132 6.47 -14.10 4.35
CA ASP A 132 7.88 -14.39 4.11
C ASP A 132 8.15 -14.60 2.62
N SER A 133 7.30 -15.39 1.96
CA SER A 133 7.37 -15.63 0.51
C SER A 133 7.12 -14.36 -0.29
N ALA A 134 6.17 -13.51 0.12
CA ALA A 134 5.82 -12.28 -0.58
C ALA A 134 6.93 -11.22 -0.51
N GLN A 135 7.72 -11.20 0.57
CA GLN A 135 8.88 -10.31 0.68
C GLN A 135 10.00 -10.68 -0.31
N LEU A 136 10.13 -11.96 -0.66
CA LEU A 136 11.12 -12.44 -1.61
C LEU A 136 10.61 -12.37 -3.06
N ASP A 137 9.42 -12.90 -3.29
CA ASP A 137 8.76 -12.92 -4.60
C ASP A 137 7.25 -12.79 -4.45
N LEU A 138 6.78 -11.55 -4.38
CA LEU A 138 5.34 -11.24 -4.35
C LEU A 138 4.60 -11.84 -5.56
N ARG A 139 5.21 -11.85 -6.75
CA ARG A 139 4.57 -12.34 -7.97
C ARG A 139 4.36 -13.85 -7.90
N GLY A 140 5.40 -14.60 -7.56
CA GLY A 140 5.32 -16.05 -7.38
C GLY A 140 4.37 -16.42 -6.25
N THR A 141 4.40 -15.69 -5.14
CA THR A 141 3.48 -15.90 -4.01
C THR A 141 2.02 -15.71 -4.41
N LEU A 142 1.69 -14.63 -5.12
CA LEU A 142 0.33 -14.41 -5.60
C LEU A 142 -0.09 -15.46 -6.64
N CYS A 143 0.83 -15.89 -7.49
CA CYS A 143 0.54 -16.94 -8.47
C CYS A 143 0.36 -18.34 -7.86
N SER A 144 0.98 -18.61 -6.70
CA SER A 144 0.74 -19.86 -5.96
C SER A 144 -0.64 -19.88 -5.27
N ILE A 145 -1.23 -18.71 -5.02
CA ILE A 145 -2.59 -18.56 -4.50
C ILE A 145 -3.60 -18.62 -5.66
N LEU A 146 -3.32 -17.92 -6.76
CA LEU A 146 -4.20 -17.78 -7.92
C LEU A 146 -3.94 -18.85 -8.99
N LYS A 147 -3.80 -20.12 -8.58
CA LYS A 147 -3.33 -21.23 -9.42
C LYS A 147 -4.12 -21.40 -10.72
N GLU A 148 -5.43 -21.19 -10.66
CA GLU A 148 -6.35 -21.35 -11.79
C GLU A 148 -6.26 -20.22 -12.84
N THR A 149 -5.49 -19.16 -12.56
CA THR A 149 -5.35 -18.06 -13.51
C THR A 149 -4.39 -18.44 -14.64
N ARG A 150 -4.90 -18.42 -15.89
CA ARG A 150 -4.13 -18.72 -17.11
C ARG A 150 -2.82 -17.93 -17.20
N LYS A 151 -2.80 -16.70 -16.66
CA LYS A 151 -1.61 -15.84 -16.64
C LYS A 151 -0.52 -16.36 -15.70
N CYS A 152 -0.87 -16.94 -14.54
CA CYS A 152 0.09 -17.56 -13.62
C CYS A 152 0.61 -18.89 -14.16
N ALA A 153 -0.26 -19.73 -14.74
CA ALA A 153 0.16 -20.97 -15.41
C ALA A 153 1.18 -20.69 -16.53
N ARG A 154 0.92 -19.68 -17.38
CA ARG A 154 1.89 -19.24 -18.40
C ARG A 154 3.22 -18.77 -17.79
N HIS A 155 3.19 -18.02 -16.70
CA HIS A 155 4.40 -17.52 -16.05
C HIS A 155 5.31 -18.67 -15.59
N TYR A 156 4.76 -19.67 -14.92
CA TYR A 156 5.53 -20.84 -14.48
C TYR A 156 6.05 -21.67 -15.65
N ASN A 157 5.22 -21.88 -16.68
CA ASN A 157 5.66 -22.61 -17.88
C ASN A 157 6.84 -21.90 -18.58
N THR A 158 6.83 -20.56 -18.68
CA THR A 158 7.97 -19.81 -19.23
C THR A 158 9.22 -19.92 -18.35
N MET A 159 9.07 -19.90 -17.03
CA MET A 159 10.21 -20.08 -16.12
C MET A 159 10.79 -21.49 -16.26
N ALA A 160 9.97 -22.54 -16.20
CA ALA A 160 10.40 -23.92 -16.37
C ALA A 160 11.13 -24.14 -17.70
N MET A 161 10.60 -23.63 -18.81
CA MET A 161 11.24 -23.74 -20.12
C MET A 161 12.62 -23.07 -20.16
N LYS A 162 12.85 -21.99 -19.41
CA LYS A 162 14.18 -21.36 -19.30
C LYS A 162 15.20 -22.22 -18.54
N TYR A 163 14.76 -23.04 -17.60
CA TYR A 163 15.64 -23.95 -16.84
C TYR A 163 15.82 -25.31 -17.50
N VAL A 164 14.97 -25.68 -18.47
CA VAL A 164 15.08 -26.95 -19.21
C VAL A 164 15.90 -26.79 -20.51
N LEU A 165 15.95 -25.58 -21.07
CA LEU A 165 16.66 -25.27 -22.32
C LEU A 165 18.07 -24.67 -22.13
N PHE A 166 18.58 -24.63 -20.89
CA PHE A 166 19.96 -24.27 -20.54
C PHE A 166 20.49 -25.20 -19.47
#